data_AF-A0A3M2L714-F1
#
_entry.id   AF-A0A3M2L714-F1
#
_cell.length_a   1.000
_cell.length_b   1.000
_cell.length_c   1.000
_cell.angle_alpha   90.00
_cell.angle_beta   90.00
_cell.angle_gamma   90.00
#
_symmetry.space_group_name_H-M   'P 1'
#
loop_
_entity.id
_entity.type
_entity.pdbx_description
1 polymer ?
#
loop_
_entity_poly.entity_id
_entity_poly.type
_entity_poly.pdbx_seq_one_letter_code
_entity_poly.pdbx_strand_id
1 'polypeptide(L)'
;MDNTLWDGVVCESSSGALRPEAVRALRALSRRGVVHAIASRGEYAWTVEKLRQHELSASFMAIEVGWGRKSAAIERIVRTLGIPAEMVGYIDAEPLERSEVAHALPPVRCYAARHVDVLTALQEFRAPVTNAAPPTSPMGFSHVVDNTAPTTTPMGFSRIVTG
;
A
#
# COMPACT_ATOMS: atom_id res chain seq x y z
N MET A 1 -1.84 -1.10 -13.12
CA MET A 1 -2.96 -0.20 -12.81
C MET A 1 -4.18 -0.78 -13.47
N ASP A 2 -4.00 -1.13 -14.74
CA ASP A 2 -4.75 -2.13 -15.48
C ASP A 2 -5.05 -3.37 -14.64
N ASN A 3 -6.30 -3.82 -14.69
CA ASN A 3 -6.85 -4.97 -13.95
C ASN A 3 -6.69 -4.92 -12.42
N THR A 4 -6.18 -3.82 -11.86
CA THR A 4 -5.88 -3.66 -10.43
C THR A 4 -6.74 -2.56 -9.81
N LEU A 5 -6.75 -1.36 -10.41
CA LEU A 5 -7.62 -0.24 -10.02
C LEU A 5 -8.79 -0.06 -11.01
N TRP A 6 -8.54 -0.32 -12.29
CA TRP A 6 -9.49 -0.25 -13.40
C TRP A 6 -9.73 -1.64 -13.98
N ASP A 7 -10.89 -1.85 -14.60
CA ASP A 7 -11.16 -3.06 -15.36
C ASP A 7 -10.55 -2.96 -16.77
N GLY A 8 -9.76 -3.95 -17.17
CA GLY A 8 -9.05 -4.00 -18.45
C GLY A 8 -7.69 -3.29 -18.48
N VAL A 9 -7.05 -3.34 -19.66
CA VAL A 9 -5.89 -2.51 -20.02
C VAL A 9 -6.41 -1.15 -20.46
N VAL A 10 -5.97 -0.13 -19.75
CA VAL A 10 -6.30 1.25 -20.04
C VAL A 10 -5.39 1.65 -21.21
N CYS A 11 -5.96 1.99 -22.37
CA CYS A 11 -5.26 2.59 -23.54
C CYS A 11 -5.97 3.87 -24.04
N GLU A 12 -5.42 4.58 -25.04
CA GLU A 12 -5.95 5.85 -25.59
C GLU A 12 -7.45 5.80 -25.96
N SER A 13 -7.97 4.62 -26.29
CA SER A 13 -9.36 4.37 -26.69
C SER A 13 -10.24 3.72 -25.61
N SER A 14 -9.70 3.40 -24.42
CA SER A 14 -10.43 2.78 -23.31
C SER A 14 -10.17 3.51 -21.99
N SER A 15 -11.20 4.19 -21.47
CA SER A 15 -11.29 4.48 -20.04
C SER A 15 -11.88 3.25 -19.37
N GLY A 16 -11.05 2.29 -18.99
CA GLY A 16 -11.51 1.15 -18.19
C GLY A 16 -12.29 1.66 -16.98
N ALA A 17 -13.48 1.14 -16.74
CA ALA A 17 -14.28 1.57 -15.60
C ALA A 17 -13.51 1.27 -14.30
N LEU A 18 -13.56 2.19 -13.33
CA LEU A 18 -13.00 1.94 -12.01
C LEU A 18 -13.68 0.70 -11.41
N ARG A 19 -12.87 -0.23 -10.90
CA ARG A 19 -13.42 -1.38 -10.16
C ARG A 19 -13.98 -0.88 -8.84
N PRO A 20 -15.30 -1.00 -8.57
CA PRO A 20 -15.89 -0.47 -7.34
C PRO A 20 -15.26 -1.07 -6.07
N GLU A 21 -14.86 -2.33 -6.14
CA GLU A 21 -14.13 -3.05 -5.08
C GLU A 21 -12.79 -2.40 -4.76
N ALA A 22 -11.99 -2.07 -5.78
CA ALA A 22 -10.69 -1.44 -5.62
C ALA A 22 -10.82 -0.04 -5.00
N VAL A 23 -11.79 0.76 -5.44
CA VAL A 23 -12.06 2.09 -4.86
C VAL A 23 -12.55 1.97 -3.41
N ARG A 24 -13.42 1.01 -3.10
CA ARG A 24 -13.86 0.76 -1.72
C ARG A 24 -12.70 0.35 -0.83
N ALA A 25 -11.83 -0.54 -1.31
CA ALA A 25 -10.64 -0.98 -0.58
C ALA A 25 -9.67 0.20 -0.35
N LEU A 26 -9.38 0.98 -1.39
CA LEU A 26 -8.55 2.19 -1.30
C LEU A 26 -9.08 3.13 -0.20
N ARG A 27 -10.37 3.48 -0.24
CA ARG A 27 -10.99 4.34 0.78
C ARG A 27 -10.98 3.71 2.18
N ALA A 28 -11.23 2.41 2.29
CA ALA A 28 -11.23 1.72 3.57
C ALA A 28 -9.83 1.71 4.21
N LEU A 29 -8.79 1.50 3.39
CA LEU A 29 -7.39 1.48 3.82
C LEU A 29 -6.89 2.90 4.12
N SER A 30 -7.24 3.90 3.30
CA SER A 30 -6.95 5.31 3.56
C SER A 30 -7.51 5.77 4.91
N ARG A 31 -8.75 5.39 5.25
CA ARG A 31 -9.36 5.69 6.57
C ARG A 31 -8.64 5.04 7.76
N ARG A 32 -7.84 4.00 7.51
CA ARG A 32 -7.01 3.33 8.53
C ARG A 32 -5.60 3.91 8.61
N GLY A 33 -5.32 4.99 7.90
CA GLY A 33 -3.99 5.61 7.82
C GLY A 33 -3.04 4.90 6.86
N VAL A 34 -3.54 4.03 5.99
CA VAL A 34 -2.70 3.37 4.98
C VAL A 34 -2.40 4.36 3.86
N VAL A 35 -1.12 4.60 3.59
CA VAL A 35 -0.70 5.46 2.49
C VAL A 35 -0.65 4.67 1.19
N HIS A 36 -1.13 5.26 0.10
CA HIS A 36 -1.13 4.66 -1.23
C HIS A 36 -0.09 5.28 -2.15
N ALA A 37 0.50 4.46 -3.02
CA ALA A 37 1.37 4.89 -4.11
C ALA A 37 1.14 4.05 -5.36
N ILE A 38 1.59 4.53 -6.52
CA ILE A 38 1.43 3.88 -7.82
C ILE A 38 2.80 3.51 -8.39
N ALA A 39 2.94 2.27 -8.85
CA ALA A 39 4.07 1.82 -9.66
C ALA A 39 3.53 1.23 -10.98
N SER A 40 3.52 1.98 -12.08
CA SER A 40 2.90 1.54 -13.33
C SER A 40 3.85 1.56 -14.53
N ARG A 41 3.54 0.75 -15.55
CA ARG A 41 4.22 0.81 -16.85
C ARG A 41 3.41 1.67 -17.80
N GLY A 42 4.07 2.59 -18.50
CA GLY A 42 3.42 3.46 -19.46
C GLY A 42 3.99 4.88 -19.44
N GLU A 43 3.17 5.82 -19.89
CA GLU A 43 3.51 7.24 -19.98
C GLU A 43 2.97 8.01 -18.77
N TYR A 44 3.86 8.76 -18.09
CA TYR A 44 3.53 9.42 -16.82
C TYR A 44 2.39 10.43 -16.98
N ALA A 45 2.49 11.31 -17.98
CA ALA A 45 1.49 12.35 -18.23
C ALA A 45 0.09 11.77 -18.41
N TRP A 46 0.03 10.61 -19.06
CA TRP A 46 -1.21 9.94 -19.37
C TRP A 46 -1.83 9.24 -18.15
N THR A 47 -1.02 8.55 -17.35
CA THR A 47 -1.48 7.95 -16.09
C THR A 47 -1.99 9.01 -15.12
N VAL A 48 -1.29 10.14 -14.97
CA VAL A 48 -1.68 11.22 -14.07
C VAL A 48 -2.98 11.89 -14.54
N GLU A 49 -3.13 12.16 -15.84
CA GLU A 49 -4.35 12.75 -16.37
C GLU A 49 -5.57 11.83 -16.13
N LYS A 50 -5.42 10.52 -16.31
CA LYS A 50 -6.50 9.57 -15.98
C LYS A 50 -6.84 9.56 -14.49
N LEU A 51 -5.85 9.55 -13.61
CA LEU A 51 -6.09 9.66 -12.17
C LEU A 51 -6.83 10.95 -11.79
N ARG A 52 -6.53 12.06 -12.48
CA ARG A 52 -7.20 13.35 -12.30
C ARG A 52 -8.66 13.31 -12.76
N GLN A 53 -8.93 12.72 -13.92
CA GLN A 53 -10.30 12.54 -14.46
C GLN A 53 -11.21 11.74 -13.52
N HIS A 54 -10.62 10.86 -12.72
CA HIS A 54 -11.33 10.03 -11.76
C HIS A 54 -11.25 10.54 -10.32
N GLU A 55 -10.69 11.74 -10.09
CA GLU A 55 -10.54 12.35 -8.76
C GLU A 55 -9.72 11.51 -7.76
N LEU A 56 -8.86 10.62 -8.27
CA LEU A 56 -8.05 9.71 -7.46
C LEU A 56 -6.60 10.19 -7.28
N SER A 57 -6.14 11.17 -8.05
CA SER A 57 -4.75 11.67 -7.98
C SER A 57 -4.34 12.06 -6.56
N ALA A 58 -5.23 12.73 -5.81
CA ALA A 58 -4.97 13.15 -4.44
C ALA A 58 -4.94 11.99 -3.42
N SER A 59 -5.37 10.78 -3.80
CA SER A 59 -5.34 9.60 -2.92
C SER A 59 -3.95 8.94 -2.85
N PHE A 60 -3.03 9.32 -3.74
CA PHE A 60 -1.69 8.72 -3.84
C PHE A 60 -0.61 9.72 -3.46
N MET A 61 0.31 9.30 -2.58
CA MET A 61 1.43 10.13 -2.12
C MET A 61 2.65 10.07 -3.04
N ALA A 62 2.76 9.00 -3.85
CA ALA A 62 3.84 8.85 -4.82
C ALA A 62 3.30 8.15 -6.07
N ILE A 63 3.76 8.59 -7.24
CA ILE A 63 3.39 8.03 -8.54
C ILE A 63 4.69 7.82 -9.31
N GLU A 64 5.06 6.57 -9.53
CA GLU A 64 6.16 6.16 -10.38
C GLU A 64 5.59 5.46 -11.62
N VAL A 65 5.83 6.06 -12.79
CA VAL A 65 5.36 5.52 -14.06
C VAL A 65 6.53 5.52 -15.03
N GLY A 66 6.76 4.38 -15.69
CA GLY A 66 7.76 4.28 -16.74
C GLY A 66 7.94 2.87 -17.25
N TRP A 67 8.77 2.72 -18.28
CA TRP A 67 8.98 1.44 -18.98
C TRP A 67 10.00 0.50 -18.29
N GLY A 68 10.55 0.90 -17.15
CA GLY A 68 11.48 0.10 -16.37
C GLY A 68 10.81 -1.02 -15.56
N ARG A 69 11.63 -1.75 -14.80
CA ARG A 69 11.16 -2.82 -13.89
C ARG A 69 10.27 -2.26 -12.77
N LYS A 70 9.24 -3.01 -12.37
CA LYS A 70 8.35 -2.63 -11.26
C LYS A 70 9.09 -2.57 -9.94
N SER A 71 10.00 -3.51 -9.68
CA SER A 71 10.89 -3.46 -8.51
C SER A 71 11.63 -2.11 -8.37
N ALA A 72 12.26 -1.62 -9.44
CA ALA A 72 12.96 -0.34 -9.42
C ALA A 72 12.03 0.86 -9.16
N ALA A 73 10.79 0.81 -9.66
CA ALA A 73 9.77 1.81 -9.34
C ALA A 73 9.40 1.78 -7.85
N ILE A 74 9.19 0.59 -7.28
CA ILE A 74 8.89 0.41 -5.86
C ILE A 74 10.05 0.91 -4.99
N GLU A 75 11.30 0.64 -5.35
CA GLU A 75 12.46 1.18 -4.62
C GLU A 75 12.48 2.70 -4.58
N ARG A 76 12.13 3.36 -5.70
CA ARG A 76 12.03 4.82 -5.75
C ARG A 76 10.89 5.32 -4.86
N ILE A 77 9.73 4.67 -4.88
CA ILE A 77 8.61 4.99 -3.97
C ILE A 77 9.04 4.86 -2.50
N VAL A 78 9.66 3.73 -2.14
CA VAL A 78 10.13 3.45 -0.78
C VAL A 78 11.10 4.54 -0.31
N ARG A 79 12.03 4.95 -1.17
CA ARG A 79 12.99 6.02 -0.90
C ARG A 79 12.31 7.40 -0.76
N THR A 80 11.41 7.73 -1.68
CA THR A 80 10.67 9.00 -1.68
C THR A 80 9.79 9.14 -0.44
N LEU A 81 9.17 8.05 0.00
CA LEU A 81 8.34 8.04 1.21
C LEU A 81 9.15 7.93 2.50
N GLY A 82 10.44 7.57 2.42
CA GLY A 82 11.32 7.41 3.58
C GLY A 82 10.94 6.23 4.48
N ILE A 83 10.59 5.08 3.88
CA ILE A 83 10.01 3.94 4.59
C ILE A 83 10.84 2.68 4.38
N PRO A 84 10.79 1.69 5.28
CA PRO A 84 11.40 0.39 5.02
C PRO A 84 10.51 -0.44 4.08
N ALA A 85 11.13 -1.21 3.19
CA ALA A 85 10.45 -2.03 2.19
C ALA A 85 9.55 -3.13 2.81
N GLU A 86 9.88 -3.59 4.02
CA GLU A 86 9.09 -4.55 4.79
C GLU A 86 7.70 -4.03 5.21
N MET A 87 7.50 -2.71 5.17
CA MET A 87 6.23 -2.03 5.45
C MET A 87 5.42 -1.75 4.18
N VAL A 88 5.82 -2.31 3.04
CA VAL A 88 5.15 -2.16 1.75
C VAL A 88 4.46 -3.44 1.31
N GLY A 89 3.15 -3.32 1.08
CA GLY A 89 2.39 -4.30 0.32
C GLY A 89 2.27 -3.88 -1.15
N TYR A 90 2.70 -4.72 -2.08
CA TYR A 90 2.54 -4.53 -3.52
C TYR A 90 1.36 -5.34 -4.04
N ILE A 91 0.44 -4.71 -4.77
CA ILE A 91 -0.70 -5.39 -5.42
C ILE A 91 -0.62 -5.24 -6.93
N ASP A 92 -0.68 -6.37 -7.66
CA ASP A 92 -0.73 -6.37 -9.13
C ASP A 92 -1.56 -7.57 -9.63
N ALA A 93 -2.28 -7.38 -10.73
CA ALA A 93 -3.02 -8.43 -11.40
C ALA A 93 -2.08 -9.45 -12.06
N GLU A 94 -0.99 -8.97 -12.69
CA GLU A 94 -0.09 -9.76 -13.51
C GLU A 94 0.87 -10.61 -12.66
N PRO A 95 0.78 -11.96 -12.72
CA PRO A 95 1.66 -12.83 -11.94
C PRO A 95 3.14 -12.65 -12.25
N LEU A 96 3.50 -12.27 -13.48
CA LEU A 96 4.90 -12.04 -13.86
C LEU A 96 5.47 -10.82 -13.12
N GLU A 97 4.73 -9.71 -13.06
CA GLU A 97 5.14 -8.50 -12.33
C GLU A 97 5.28 -8.79 -10.83
N ARG A 98 4.36 -9.56 -10.25
CA ARG A 98 4.48 -9.97 -8.84
C ARG A 98 5.71 -10.82 -8.58
N SER A 99 6.00 -11.77 -9.47
CA SER A 99 7.18 -12.64 -9.34
C SER A 99 8.48 -11.85 -9.46
N GLU A 100 8.52 -10.89 -10.38
CA GLU A 100 9.66 -9.98 -10.57
C GLU A 100 9.94 -9.17 -9.30
N VAL A 101 8.90 -8.55 -8.72
CA VAL A 101 9.02 -7.76 -7.49
C VAL A 101 9.39 -8.64 -6.31
N ALA A 102 8.74 -9.80 -6.12
CA ALA A 102 9.04 -10.69 -5.00
C ALA A 102 10.48 -11.23 -5.05
N HIS A 103 11.04 -11.43 -6.25
CA HIS A 103 12.42 -11.85 -6.42
C HIS A 103 13.42 -10.71 -6.17
N ALA A 104 13.15 -9.52 -6.71
CA ALA A 104 14.05 -8.38 -6.60
C ALA A 104 14.00 -7.70 -5.22
N LEU A 105 12.83 -7.70 -4.58
CA LEU A 105 12.55 -7.07 -3.30
C LEU A 105 11.89 -8.07 -2.33
N PRO A 106 12.64 -9.06 -1.80
CA PRO A 106 12.10 -10.06 -0.87
C PRO A 106 11.34 -9.49 0.36
N PRO A 107 11.69 -8.31 0.91
CA PRO A 107 10.92 -7.71 2.01
C PRO A 107 9.51 -7.23 1.62
N VAL A 108 9.27 -6.96 0.33
CA VAL A 108 7.97 -6.44 -0.15
C VAL A 108 6.97 -7.59 -0.28
N ARG A 109 5.82 -7.46 0.38
CA ARG A 109 4.77 -8.49 0.28
C ARG A 109 3.94 -8.27 -0.98
N CYS A 110 3.85 -9.29 -1.81
CA CYS A 110 3.14 -9.22 -3.09
C CYS A 110 1.77 -9.91 -3.01
N TYR A 111 0.72 -9.22 -3.43
CA TYR A 111 -0.67 -9.68 -3.40
C TYR A 111 -1.29 -9.67 -4.80
N ALA A 112 -2.15 -10.63 -5.07
CA ALA A 112 -2.90 -10.66 -6.32
C ALA A 112 -4.08 -9.68 -6.29
N ALA A 113 -4.28 -8.91 -7.37
CA ALA A 113 -5.38 -7.95 -7.48
C ALA A 113 -6.78 -8.54 -7.25
N ARG A 114 -6.99 -9.82 -7.58
CA ARG A 114 -8.24 -10.55 -7.30
C ARG A 114 -8.57 -10.69 -5.81
N HIS A 115 -7.61 -10.45 -4.92
CA HIS A 115 -7.79 -10.54 -3.47
C HIS A 115 -7.86 -9.16 -2.81
N VAL A 116 -8.15 -8.10 -3.56
CA VAL A 116 -8.21 -6.72 -3.03
C VAL A 116 -9.19 -6.58 -1.85
N ASP A 117 -10.30 -7.33 -1.88
CA ASP A 117 -11.28 -7.32 -0.78
C ASP A 117 -10.69 -7.93 0.50
N VAL A 118 -9.91 -9.00 0.35
CA VAL A 118 -9.27 -9.71 1.46
C VAL A 118 -8.19 -8.85 2.11
N LEU A 119 -7.52 -7.96 1.36
CA LEU A 119 -6.52 -7.04 1.94
C LEU A 119 -7.10 -6.19 3.06
N THR A 120 -8.37 -5.76 2.92
CA THR A 120 -9.04 -4.99 3.98
C THR A 120 -9.34 -5.82 5.24
N ALA A 121 -9.24 -7.15 5.18
CA ALA A 121 -9.48 -8.06 6.28
C ALA A 121 -8.19 -8.54 6.97
N LEU A 122 -7.02 -8.44 6.32
CA LEU A 122 -5.75 -8.88 6.90
C LEU A 122 -5.37 -8.03 8.12
N GLN A 123 -4.92 -8.69 9.19
CA GLN A 123 -4.56 -8.05 10.46
C GLN A 123 -3.50 -6.95 10.30
N GLU A 124 -2.59 -7.16 9.36
CA GLU A 124 -1.51 -6.25 9.05
C GLU A 124 -1.96 -4.94 8.40
N PHE A 125 -3.19 -4.87 7.86
CA PHE A 125 -3.83 -3.63 7.39
C PHE A 125 -4.98 -3.16 8.31
N ARG A 126 -5.08 -3.73 9.52
CA ARG A 126 -5.90 -3.17 10.58
C ARG A 126 -5.07 -2.14 11.33
N ALA A 127 -5.72 -1.03 11.73
CA ALA A 127 -5.10 -0.10 12.67
C ALA A 127 -4.59 -0.91 13.87
N PRO A 128 -3.39 -0.62 14.41
CA PRO A 128 -2.94 -1.27 15.62
C PRO A 128 -4.05 -1.07 16.64
N VAL A 129 -4.62 -2.16 17.14
CA VAL A 129 -5.47 -2.12 18.32
C VAL A 129 -4.55 -1.59 19.40
N THR A 130 -4.61 -0.29 19.64
CA THR A 130 -3.84 0.31 20.71
C THR A 130 -4.48 -0.25 21.95
N ASN A 131 -3.87 -1.29 22.52
CA ASN A 131 -4.15 -1.69 23.88
C ASN A 131 -3.50 -0.66 24.80
N ALA A 132 -3.84 0.62 24.59
CA ALA A 132 -3.59 1.65 25.56
C ALA A 132 -4.60 1.37 26.66
N ALA A 133 -4.11 0.79 27.77
CA ALA A 133 -4.86 0.80 29.00
C ALA A 133 -5.38 2.23 29.22
N PRO A 134 -6.66 2.41 29.64
CA PRO A 134 -7.18 3.74 29.95
C PRO A 134 -6.20 4.43 30.92
N PRO A 135 -5.96 5.74 30.80
CA PRO A 135 -5.02 6.43 31.67
C PRO A 135 -5.42 6.19 33.12
N THR A 136 -4.68 5.32 33.82
CA THR A 136 -4.85 5.11 35.24
C THR A 136 -4.33 6.36 35.92
N SER A 137 -5.25 7.10 36.55
CA SER A 137 -4.96 8.21 37.45
C SER A 137 -3.79 7.86 38.37
N PRO A 138 -2.81 8.77 38.57
CA PRO A 138 -1.70 8.48 39.47
C PRO A 138 -2.18 8.65 40.91
N MET A 139 -2.51 7.55 41.57
CA MET A 139 -2.30 7.43 43.01
C MET A 139 -1.21 6.39 43.25
N GLY A 140 -0.27 6.77 44.11
CA GLY A 140 1.02 6.12 44.26
C GLY A 140 0.95 4.64 44.62
N PHE A 141 2.02 3.92 44.31
CA PHE A 141 2.90 3.27 45.28
C PHE A 141 4.05 2.63 44.48
N SER A 142 5.28 2.86 44.96
CA SER A 142 6.53 2.39 44.37
C SER A 142 6.64 0.87 44.42
N HIS A 143 6.97 0.21 43.30
CA HIS A 143 7.73 -1.05 43.31
C HIS A 143 8.53 -1.22 42.02
N VAL A 144 9.80 -1.58 42.19
CA VAL A 144 10.80 -1.92 41.17
C VAL A 144 10.44 -3.25 40.49
N VAL A 145 10.57 -3.31 39.16
CA VAL A 145 10.84 -4.54 38.41
C VAL A 145 11.67 -4.25 37.17
N ASP A 146 12.62 -5.15 36.95
CA ASP A 146 13.64 -5.16 35.92
C ASP A 146 13.12 -5.19 34.48
N ASN A 147 13.86 -4.46 33.63
CA ASN A 147 14.43 -4.88 32.36
C ASN A 147 13.59 -5.82 31.47
N THR A 148 12.99 -5.26 30.42
CA THR A 148 13.14 -5.74 29.04
C THR A 148 12.62 -4.66 28.10
N ALA A 149 13.49 -4.16 27.22
CA ALA A 149 13.06 -3.26 26.14
C ALA A 149 11.91 -3.94 25.36
N PRO A 150 10.83 -3.23 25.03
CA PRO A 150 9.76 -3.82 24.23
C PRO A 150 10.36 -4.22 22.89
N THR A 151 10.42 -5.53 22.64
CA THR A 151 10.68 -6.09 21.32
C THR A 151 9.67 -5.46 20.37
N THR A 152 10.13 -4.55 19.52
CA THR A 152 9.32 -3.87 18.51
C THR A 152 8.68 -4.95 17.65
N THR A 153 7.42 -5.26 17.96
CA THR A 153 6.58 -6.05 17.08
C THR A 153 6.55 -5.31 15.75
N PRO A 154 6.82 -5.94 14.60
CA PRO A 154 6.68 -5.25 13.32
C PRO A 154 5.21 -4.83 13.22
N MET A 155 4.99 -3.54 13.46
CA MET A 155 3.70 -2.88 13.31
C MET A 155 3.22 -3.17 11.90
N GLY A 156 1.95 -3.52 11.74
CA GLY A 156 1.37 -3.90 10.44
C GLY A 156 1.67 -2.88 9.33
N PHE A 157 1.52 -3.33 8.08
CA PHE A 157 1.70 -2.51 6.90
C PHE A 157 0.98 -1.18 7.00
N SER A 158 1.77 -0.12 7.08
CA SER A 158 1.25 1.24 7.03
C SER A 158 0.99 1.71 5.59
N ARG A 159 1.42 0.95 4.55
CA ARG A 159 1.45 1.46 3.17
C ARG A 159 1.22 0.38 2.10
N ILE A 160 0.53 0.76 1.02
CA ILE A 160 0.24 -0.09 -0.15
C ILE A 160 0.72 0.60 -1.43
N VAL A 161 1.46 -0.14 -2.24
CA VAL A 161 1.82 0.24 -3.61
C VAL A 161 0.96 -0.53 -4.59
N THR A 162 0.23 0.18 -5.43
CA THR A 162 -0.62 -0.38 -6.48
C THR A 162 0.13 -0.42 -7.80
N GLY A 163 0.28 -1.63 -8.33
CA GLY A 163 0.86 -1.93 -9.64
C GLY A 163 -0.05 -1.56 -10.79
#